data_AF-A0A7Y8GWZ7-F1
#
_entry.id   AF-A0A7Y8GWZ7-F1
#
_cell.length_a   1.000
_cell.length_b   1.000
_cell.length_c   1.000
_cell.angle_alpha   90.00
_cell.angle_beta   90.00
_cell.angle_gamma   90.00
#
_symmetry.space_group_name_H-M   'P 1'
#
loop_
_entity.id
_entity.type
_entity.pdbx_description
1 polymer ?
#
loop_
_entity_poly.entity_id
_entity_poly.type
_entity_poly.pdbx_seq_one_letter_code
_entity_poly.pdbx_strand_id
1 'polypeptide(L)'
;MNTPSVLPRAACDPAACAFLLRFLSHDGRGQDVTVPCDEAGNVDMNALTEHLRNTYLGARAMVGRDYSSPTVQTAPSDPDHHEPLLRPCAT
;
A
#
# COMPACT_ATOMS: atom_id res chain seq x y z
N MET A 1 -6.09 36.09 -13.52
CA MET A 1 -6.62 35.23 -12.45
C MET A 1 -6.07 33.83 -12.65
N ASN A 2 -5.08 33.42 -11.86
CA ASN A 2 -4.54 32.06 -11.92
C ASN A 2 -5.43 31.17 -11.04
N THR A 3 -6.17 30.26 -11.67
CA THR A 3 -6.97 29.25 -11.00
C THR A 3 -6.01 28.30 -10.29
N PRO A 4 -6.07 28.09 -8.96
CA PRO A 4 -5.30 27.02 -8.35
C PRO A 4 -5.87 25.71 -8.88
N SER A 5 -5.05 25.01 -9.65
CA SER A 5 -5.33 23.65 -10.11
C SER A 5 -5.36 22.75 -8.88
N VAL A 6 -6.53 22.67 -8.23
CA VAL A 6 -6.84 21.64 -7.24
C VAL A 6 -7.00 20.37 -8.06
N LEU A 7 -5.86 19.73 -8.37
CA LEU A 7 -5.86 18.31 -8.70
C LEU A 7 -6.68 17.61 -7.60
N PRO A 8 -7.64 16.75 -7.96
CA PRO A 8 -8.27 15.91 -6.96
C PRO A 8 -7.13 15.22 -6.23
N ARG A 9 -7.17 15.28 -4.89
CA ARG A 9 -6.27 14.58 -3.98
C ARG A 9 -6.40 13.10 -4.29
N ALA A 10 -5.67 12.66 -5.30
CA ALA A 10 -5.84 11.37 -5.92
C ALA A 10 -5.74 10.37 -4.78
N ALA A 11 -6.77 9.55 -4.64
CA ALA A 11 -6.67 8.30 -3.93
C ALA A 11 -5.37 7.68 -4.45
N CYS A 12 -4.34 7.67 -3.60
CA CYS A 12 -3.00 7.34 -4.04
C CYS A 12 -3.12 5.97 -4.70
N ASP A 13 -2.72 5.89 -5.97
CA ASP A 13 -2.76 4.64 -6.68
C ASP A 13 -1.95 3.65 -5.83
N PRO A 14 -2.49 2.49 -5.44
CA PRO A 14 -1.78 1.57 -4.58
C PRO A 14 -0.46 1.09 -5.21
N ALA A 15 -0.29 1.25 -6.53
CA ALA A 15 0.96 1.04 -7.26
C ALA A 15 2.00 2.17 -7.08
N ALA A 16 1.59 3.38 -6.66
CA ALA A 16 2.48 4.50 -6.37
C ALA A 16 2.95 4.56 -4.91
N CYS A 17 2.30 3.82 -4.00
CA CYS A 17 2.74 3.73 -2.62
C CYS A 17 3.96 2.82 -2.50
N ALA A 18 5.13 3.38 -2.22
CA ALA A 18 6.36 2.60 -2.00
C ALA A 18 6.30 1.74 -0.73
N PHE A 19 5.40 2.04 0.21
CA PHE A 19 5.27 1.33 1.49
C PHE A 19 3.82 0.94 1.78
N LEU A 20 3.67 -0.23 2.39
CA LEU A 20 2.41 -0.86 2.73
C LEU A 20 2.47 -1.38 4.17
N LEU A 21 1.45 -1.07 4.96
CA LEU A 21 1.26 -1.58 6.31
C LEU A 21 0.44 -2.87 6.25
N ARG A 22 1.06 -4.00 6.60
CA ARG A 22 0.42 -5.32 6.57
C ARG A 22 0.05 -5.81 7.97
N PHE A 23 -1.19 -6.23 8.12
CA PHE A 23 -1.73 -6.91 9.29
C PHE A 23 -1.85 -8.39 8.99
N LEU A 24 -1.12 -9.22 9.74
CA LEU A 24 -1.14 -10.68 9.59
C LEU A 24 -2.17 -11.29 10.53
N SER A 25 -3.04 -12.16 10.02
CA SER A 25 -3.97 -12.92 10.87
C SER A 25 -3.26 -14.08 11.56
N HIS A 26 -3.42 -14.21 12.88
CA HIS A 26 -2.64 -15.14 13.69
C HIS A 26 -2.91 -16.63 13.37
N ASP A 27 -4.13 -16.94 12.95
CA ASP A 27 -4.60 -18.32 12.70
C ASP A 27 -5.00 -18.57 11.23
N GLY A 28 -4.75 -17.61 10.33
CA GLY A 28 -5.26 -17.68 8.94
C GLY A 28 -6.79 -17.73 8.81
N ARG A 29 -7.50 -17.47 9.92
CA ARG A 29 -8.97 -17.37 9.96
C ARG A 29 -9.48 -16.01 9.49
N GLY A 30 -8.62 -15.00 9.57
CA GLY A 30 -8.82 -13.68 8.99
C GLY A 30 -8.07 -13.52 7.67
N GLN A 31 -8.47 -12.52 6.90
CA GLN A 31 -7.76 -12.12 5.69
C GLN A 31 -6.69 -11.09 6.06
N ASP A 32 -5.47 -11.29 5.58
CA ASP A 32 -4.41 -10.30 5.74
C ASP A 32 -4.88 -8.96 5.17
N VAL A 33 -4.76 -7.91 5.97
CA VAL A 33 -5.14 -6.55 5.56
C VAL A 33 -3.87 -5.80 5.20
N THR A 34 -3.84 -5.22 4.00
CA THR A 34 -2.73 -4.39 3.55
C THR A 34 -3.25 -2.99 3.24
N VAL A 35 -2.63 -1.97 3.81
CA VAL A 35 -3.05 -0.56 3.71
C VAL A 35 -1.85 0.27 3.29
N PRO A 36 -1.97 1.21 2.33
CA PRO A 36 -0.86 2.08 1.98
C PRO A 36 -0.42 2.95 3.17
N CYS A 37 0.90 3.07 3.34
CA CYS A 37 1.50 3.87 4.40
C CYS A 37 2.76 4.59 3.90
N ASP A 38 3.30 5.48 4.73
CA ASP A 38 4.60 6.10 4.51
C ASP A 38 5.77 5.21 5.01
N GLU A 39 7.01 5.63 4.75
CA GLU A 39 8.24 4.99 5.23
C GLU A 39 8.31 4.83 6.75
N ALA A 40 7.76 5.79 7.50
CA ALA A 40 7.65 5.73 8.95
C ALA A 40 6.46 4.88 9.44
N GLY A 41 5.67 4.30 8.52
CA GLY A 41 4.51 3.46 8.83
C GLY A 41 3.24 4.24 9.16
N ASN A 42 3.19 5.54 8.87
CA ASN A 42 1.99 6.34 9.06
C ASN A 42 1.03 6.13 7.90
N VAL A 43 -0.22 5.82 8.23
CA VAL A 43 -1.29 5.67 7.25
C VAL A 43 -1.99 7.01 7.06
N ASP A 44 -1.96 7.55 5.83
CA ASP A 44 -2.72 8.75 5.49
C ASP A 44 -4.21 8.41 5.36
N MET A 45 -4.94 8.51 6.47
CA MET A 45 -6.39 8.23 6.53
C MET A 45 -7.24 9.09 5.58
N ASN A 46 -6.66 10.15 5.03
CA ASN A 46 -7.34 11.13 4.23
C ASN A 46 -7.07 10.92 2.72
N ALA A 47 -6.02 10.17 2.38
CA ALA A 47 -5.80 9.57 1.07
C ALA A 47 -6.54 8.22 0.89
N LEU A 48 -6.96 7.58 1.99
CA LEU A 48 -7.72 6.33 1.96
C LEU A 48 -9.19 6.51 1.56
N THR A 49 -9.74 5.51 0.87
CA THR A 49 -11.19 5.39 0.65
C THR A 49 -11.92 5.04 1.95
N GLU A 50 -13.23 5.30 2.02
CA GLU A 50 -14.04 4.99 3.20
C GLU A 50 -13.98 3.51 3.58
N HIS A 51 -14.01 2.63 2.58
CA HIS A 51 -13.87 1.19 2.78
C HIS A 51 -12.51 0.83 3.41
N LEU A 52 -11.41 1.30 2.82
CA LEU A 52 -10.05 1.05 3.33
C LEU A 52 -9.86 1.60 4.75
N ARG A 53 -10.42 2.79 5.05
CA ARG A 53 -10.41 3.36 6.39
C ARG A 53 -11.10 2.45 7.41
N ASN A 54 -12.28 1.94 7.07
CA ASN A 54 -13.03 1.07 7.97
C ASN A 54 -12.27 -0.24 8.22
N THR A 55 -11.77 -0.86 7.14
CA THR A 55 -10.95 -2.07 7.23
C THR A 55 -9.69 -1.84 8.07
N TYR A 56 -8.97 -0.72 7.88
CA TYR A 56 -7.80 -0.35 8.68
C TYR A 56 -8.13 -0.16 10.16
N LEU A 57 -9.19 0.59 10.49
CA LEU A 57 -9.61 0.83 11.87
C LEU A 57 -10.06 -0.47 12.56
N GLY A 58 -10.78 -1.33 11.84
CA GLY A 58 -11.19 -2.64 12.31
C GLY A 58 -10.00 -3.57 12.58
N ALA A 59 -9.07 -3.67 11.64
CA ALA A 59 -7.85 -4.48 11.80
C ALA A 59 -7.01 -3.96 12.98
N ARG A 60 -6.81 -2.64 13.08
CA ARG A 60 -6.05 -2.00 14.17
C ARG A 60 -6.69 -2.24 15.54
N ALA A 61 -8.02 -2.24 15.64
CA ALA A 61 -8.71 -2.54 16.89
C ALA A 61 -8.56 -4.02 17.31
N MET A 62 -8.27 -4.92 16.38
CA MET A 62 -8.08 -6.35 16.62
C MET A 62 -6.59 -6.77 16.69
N VAL A 63 -5.65 -5.83 16.61
CA VAL A 63 -4.22 -6.10 16.83
C VAL A 63 -3.99 -6.59 18.26
N GLY A 64 -3.20 -7.65 18.40
CA GLY A 64 -2.92 -8.33 19.67
C GLY A 64 -4.02 -9.31 20.09
N ARG A 65 -5.10 -9.42 19.32
CA ARG A 65 -6.19 -10.39 19.56
C ARG A 65 -6.39 -11.36 18.41
N ASP A 66 -6.56 -10.84 17.20
CA ASP A 66 -6.79 -11.61 15.97
C ASP A 66 -5.71 -11.33 14.90
N TYR A 67 -5.11 -10.13 14.96
CA TYR A 67 -4.01 -9.73 14.10
C TYR A 67 -2.70 -9.53 14.89
N SER A 68 -1.58 -9.86 14.27
CA SER A 68 -0.25 -9.50 14.76
C SER A 68 0.03 -8.00 14.62
N SER A 69 1.09 -7.53 15.29
CA SER A 69 1.57 -6.17 15.14
C SER A 69 1.80 -5.83 13.66
N PRO A 70 1.27 -4.69 13.17
CA PRO A 70 1.39 -4.36 11.76
C PRO A 70 2.85 -4.13 11.39
N THR A 71 3.24 -4.61 10.21
CA THR A 71 4.60 -4.49 9.72
C THR A 71 4.61 -3.68 8.43
N VAL A 72 5.51 -2.69 8.35
CA VAL A 72 5.73 -1.92 7.12
C VAL A 72 6.53 -2.78 6.15
N GLN A 73 6.01 -2.93 4.94
CA GLN A 73 6.67 -3.61 3.83
C GLN A 73 6.81 -2.62 2.68
N THR A 74 7.90 -2.71 1.94
CA THR A 74 7.99 -2.01 0.65
C THR A 74 6.99 -2.67 -0.30
N ALA A 75 6.16 -1.87 -0.97
CA ALA A 75 5.43 -2.38 -2.11
C ALA A 75 6.46 -2.96 -3.10
N PRO A 76 6.16 -4.06 -3.78
CA PRO A 76 6.96 -4.48 -4.91
C PRO A 76 6.92 -3.34 -5.91
N SER A 77 7.97 -2.52 -5.91
CA SER A 77 8.22 -1.54 -6.94
C SER A 77 8.58 -2.42 -8.11
N ASP A 78 7.59 -2.76 -8.95
CA ASP A 78 7.86 -3.48 -10.19
C ASP A 78 8.81 -2.59 -11.01
N PRO A 79 10.10 -2.94 -11.15
CA PRO A 79 11.03 -2.16 -11.96
C PRO A 79 11.07 -2.77 -13.37
N ASP A 80 9.99 -3.39 -13.87
CA ASP A 80 9.93 -3.97 -15.21
C ASP A 80 9.42 -2.94 -16.22
N HIS A 81 10.12 -1.80 -16.28
CA HIS A 81 10.22 -0.98 -17.50
C HIS A 81 11.69 -0.63 -17.77
N HIS A 82 12.57 -1.63 -17.64
CA HIS A 82 13.89 -1.58 -18.27
C HIS A 82 14.11 -2.84 -19.13
N GLU A 83 13.31 -2.96 -20.21
CA GLU A 83 13.91 -3.29 -21.51
C GLU A 83 15.08 -2.30 -21.70
N PRO A 84 16.36 -2.74 -21.79
CA PRO A 84 16.81 -3.50 -22.94
C PRO A 84 18.02 -4.45 -22.68
N LEU A 85 18.10 -5.56 -23.42
CA LEU A 85 19.25 -5.78 -24.31
C LEU A 85 18.92 -6.90 -25.30
N LEU A 86 19.01 -6.53 -26.57
CA LEU A 86 19.28 -7.42 -27.69
C LEU A 86 20.08 -8.65 -27.24
N ARG A 87 19.56 -9.84 -27.52
CA ARG A 87 20.44 -10.94 -27.94
C ARG A 87 20.65 -10.78 -29.44
N PRO A 88 21.78 -10.21 -29.91
CA PRO A 88 22.15 -10.37 -31.31
C PRO A 88 22.48 -11.84 -31.57
N CYS A 89 22.17 -12.24 -32.80
CA CYS A 89 22.32 -13.55 -33.43
C CYS A 89 23.48 -14.42 -32.90
N ALA A 90 23.22 -15.68 -32.57
CA ALA A 90 24.25 -16.69 -32.36
C ALA A 90 23.99 -17.93 -33.25
N THR A 91 24.80 -17.97 -34.33
CA THR A 91 25.23 -19.06 -35.22
C THR A 91 24.19 -19.80 -36.07
#